data_AF-A0AB37GPZ1-F1
#
_entry.id   AF-A0AB37GPZ1-F1
#
_cell.length_a   1.000
_cell.length_b   1.000
_cell.length_c   1.000
_cell.angle_alpha   90.00
_cell.angle_beta   90.00
_cell.angle_gamma   90.00
#
_symmetry.space_group_name_H-M   'P 1'
#
loop_
_entity.id
_entity.type
_entity.pdbx_description
1 polymer ?
#
loop_
_entity_poly.entity_id
_entity_poly.type
_entity_poly.pdbx_seq_one_letter_code
_entity_poly.pdbx_strand_id
1 'polypeptide(L)'
;MLPNAPQNLRYDSTTDSIAVEWDPVDGATSYNVYRGADKKFAENVTQPKYVTTGMNPDTKLTINVTAVNESGESPMSEIVTQTKPSA
;
A
#
# COMPACT_ATOMS: atom_id res chain seq x y z
N MET A 1 -21.96 3.06 -5.05
CA MET A 1 -21.46 1.67 -5.14
C MET A 1 -20.06 1.65 -4.57
N LEU A 2 -19.64 0.53 -3.98
CA LEU A 2 -18.26 0.38 -3.51
C LEU A 2 -17.29 0.43 -4.70
N PRO A 3 -16.09 1.02 -4.51
CA PRO A 3 -15.06 1.01 -5.54
C PRO A 3 -14.48 -0.40 -5.72
N ASN A 4 -13.85 -0.63 -6.87
CA ASN A 4 -13.11 -1.88 -7.10
C ASN A 4 -11.84 -1.94 -6.24
N ALA A 5 -11.32 -3.14 -6.00
CA ALA A 5 -10.04 -3.28 -5.32
C ALA A 5 -8.90 -2.67 -6.15
N PRO A 6 -7.93 -1.95 -5.54
CA PRO A 6 -6.75 -1.45 -6.25
C PRO A 6 -6.04 -2.53 -7.06
N GLN A 7 -5.61 -2.24 -8.28
CA GLN A 7 -4.94 -3.23 -9.13
C GLN A 7 -3.51 -2.81 -9.44
N ASN A 8 -2.72 -3.75 -9.96
CA ASN A 8 -1.35 -3.53 -10.44
C ASN A 8 -0.45 -2.87 -9.38
N LEU A 9 -0.58 -3.34 -8.13
CA LEU A 9 0.32 -2.97 -7.06
C LEU A 9 1.75 -3.31 -7.48
N ARG A 10 2.65 -2.36 -7.28
CA ARG A 10 4.08 -2.45 -7.60
C ARG A 10 4.85 -1.67 -6.55
N TYR A 11 6.12 -2.00 -6.36
CA TYR A 11 6.94 -1.28 -5.42
C TYR A 11 8.38 -1.13 -5.90
N ASP A 12 9.00 -0.05 -5.44
CA ASP A 12 10.44 0.16 -5.45
C ASP A 12 10.94 0.23 -4.01
N SER A 13 12.20 -0.16 -3.78
CA SER A 13 12.81 -0.10 -2.46
C SER A 13 14.25 0.40 -2.47
N THR A 14 14.61 1.05 -1.36
CA THR A 14 15.99 1.30 -0.95
C THR A 14 16.36 0.32 0.17
N THR A 15 17.52 0.51 0.78
CA THR A 15 17.95 -0.24 1.97
C THR A 15 17.08 0.09 3.20
N ASP A 16 16.42 1.25 3.23
CA ASP A 16 15.70 1.78 4.39
C ASP A 16 14.28 2.30 4.10
N SER A 17 13.79 2.12 2.88
CA SER A 17 12.46 2.58 2.47
C SER A 17 11.81 1.70 1.42
N ILE A 18 10.48 1.76 1.37
CA ILE A 18 9.64 1.13 0.36
C ILE A 18 8.64 2.18 -0.15
N ALA A 19 8.49 2.27 -1.47
CA ALA A 19 7.45 3.03 -2.13
C ALA A 19 6.53 2.06 -2.88
N VAL A 20 5.26 1.99 -2.49
CA VAL A 20 4.24 1.18 -3.15
C VAL A 20 3.34 2.09 -3.97
N GLU A 21 3.06 1.71 -5.20
CA GLU A 21 2.15 2.39 -6.11
C GLU A 21 1.13 1.39 -6.66
N TRP A 22 -0.03 1.91 -7.04
CA TRP A 22 -1.09 1.14 -7.71
C TRP A 22 -1.76 2.01 -8.77
N ASP A 23 -2.67 1.41 -9.54
CA ASP A 23 -3.42 2.17 -10.52
C ASP A 23 -4.58 2.94 -9.86
N PRO A 24 -4.88 4.17 -10.32
CA PRO A 24 -6.05 4.90 -9.84
C PRO A 24 -7.33 4.09 -9.99
N VAL A 25 -8.14 4.05 -8.95
CA VAL A 25 -9.44 3.36 -8.95
C VAL A 25 -10.55 4.36 -9.26
N ASP A 26 -11.32 4.08 -10.32
CA ASP A 26 -12.47 4.91 -10.67
C ASP A 26 -13.50 4.95 -9.52
N GLY A 27 -14.00 6.16 -9.24
CA GLY A 27 -14.91 6.42 -8.13
C GLY A 27 -14.30 6.36 -6.73
N ALA A 28 -12.98 6.19 -6.57
CA ALA A 28 -12.30 6.31 -5.29
C ALA A 28 -11.92 7.77 -4.96
N THR A 29 -12.09 8.17 -3.71
CA THR A 29 -11.68 9.49 -3.19
C THR A 29 -10.39 9.42 -2.37
N SER A 30 -10.08 8.26 -1.80
CA SER A 30 -8.83 7.98 -1.09
C SER A 30 -8.55 6.48 -1.05
N TYR A 31 -7.45 6.11 -0.39
CA TYR A 31 -7.01 4.73 -0.21
C TYR A 31 -6.56 4.53 1.23
N ASN A 32 -7.03 3.46 1.88
CA ASN A 32 -6.47 3.05 3.17
C ASN A 32 -5.33 2.06 2.93
N VAL A 33 -4.23 2.27 3.63
CA VAL A 33 -3.04 1.43 3.58
C VAL A 33 -2.89 0.74 4.92
N TYR A 34 -2.61 -0.56 4.86
CA TYR A 34 -2.40 -1.42 6.01
C TYR A 34 -1.06 -2.13 5.86
N ARG A 35 -0.43 -2.46 6.99
CA ARG A 35 0.91 -3.07 7.00
C ARG A 35 0.99 -4.25 7.96
N GLY A 36 1.86 -5.20 7.63
CA GLY A 36 2.14 -6.39 8.43
C GLY A 36 1.09 -7.49 8.28
N ALA A 37 1.38 -8.66 8.85
CA ALA A 37 0.51 -9.84 8.75
C ALA A 37 -0.87 -9.63 9.43
N ASP A 38 -0.91 -8.74 10.42
CA ASP A 38 -2.09 -8.32 11.17
C ASP A 38 -2.88 -7.19 10.47
N LYS A 39 -2.42 -6.73 9.29
CA LYS A 39 -3.06 -5.67 8.50
C LYS A 39 -3.36 -4.45 9.35
N LYS A 40 -2.38 -3.99 10.11
CA LYS A 40 -2.53 -2.80 10.95
C LYS A 40 -2.69 -1.58 10.08
N PHE A 41 -3.73 -0.77 10.33
CA PHE A 41 -3.93 0.50 9.64
C PHE A 41 -2.67 1.38 9.78
N ALA A 42 -2.15 1.83 8.64
CA ALA A 42 -0.96 2.66 8.56
C ALA A 42 -1.35 4.11 8.26
N GLU A 43 -2.06 4.35 7.16
CA GLU A 43 -2.36 5.70 6.68
C GLU A 43 -3.55 5.70 5.69
N ASN A 44 -4.23 6.84 5.58
CA ASN A 44 -5.15 7.13 4.47
C ASN A 44 -4.47 8.15 3.53
N VAL A 45 -4.40 7.82 2.23
CA VAL A 45 -3.75 8.64 1.20
C VAL A 45 -4.72 8.97 0.07
N THR A 46 -4.57 10.14 -0.56
CA THR A 46 -5.43 10.55 -1.70
C THR A 46 -4.81 10.24 -3.05
N GLN A 47 -3.49 10.09 -3.11
CA GLN A 47 -2.77 9.65 -4.29
C GLN A 47 -2.63 8.13 -4.27
N PRO A 48 -2.55 7.45 -5.44
CA PRO A 48 -2.41 6.00 -5.51
C PRO A 48 -0.95 5.54 -5.21
N LYS A 49 -0.42 6.03 -4.09
CA LYS A 49 0.97 5.85 -3.67
C LYS A 49 1.10 5.92 -2.15
N TYR A 50 1.96 5.05 -1.62
CA TYR A 50 2.36 5.03 -0.21
C TYR A 50 3.88 4.90 -0.10
N VAL A 51 4.50 5.65 0.81
CA VAL A 51 5.94 5.58 1.08
C VAL A 51 6.16 5.38 2.56
N THR A 52 6.99 4.40 2.91
CA THR A 52 7.43 4.17 4.29
C THR A 52 8.96 4.18 4.35
N THR A 53 9.52 4.86 5.33
CA THR A 53 10.97 5.06 5.51
C THR A 53 11.40 4.67 6.93
N GLY A 54 12.71 4.68 7.19
CA GLY A 54 13.26 4.32 8.50
C GLY A 54 13.17 2.83 8.81
N MET A 55 13.14 2.00 7.76
CA MET A 55 13.12 0.55 7.87
C MET A 55 14.53 0.00 8.01
N ASN A 56 14.64 -1.21 8.58
CA ASN A 56 15.90 -1.94 8.57
C ASN A 56 16.17 -2.53 7.17
N PRO A 57 17.45 -2.77 6.81
CA PRO A 57 17.82 -3.53 5.62
C PRO A 57 17.22 -4.93 5.62
N ASP A 58 17.09 -5.52 4.42
CA ASP A 58 16.62 -6.90 4.20
C ASP A 58 15.32 -7.28 4.93
N THR A 59 14.42 -6.31 5.10
CA THR A 59 13.19 -6.48 5.87
C THR A 59 12.01 -6.69 4.94
N LYS A 60 11.31 -7.81 5.10
CA LYS A 60 10.05 -8.07 4.40
C LYS A 60 8.89 -7.35 5.06
N LEU A 61 8.00 -6.80 4.25
CA LEU A 61 6.78 -6.14 4.71
C LEU A 61 5.62 -6.43 3.76
N THR A 62 4.52 -6.95 4.30
CA THR A 62 3.24 -7.04 3.57
C THR A 62 2.52 -5.70 3.66
N ILE A 63 2.07 -5.20 2.52
CA ILE A 63 1.23 -4.01 2.40
C ILE A 63 -0.12 -4.44 1.79
N ASN A 64 -1.20 -3.98 2.39
CA ASN A 64 -2.55 -4.10 1.83
C ASN A 64 -3.13 -2.72 1.56
N VAL A 65 -3.93 -2.60 0.50
CA VAL A 65 -4.56 -1.35 0.09
C VAL A 65 -6.03 -1.57 -0.24
N THR A 66 -6.91 -0.71 0.27
CA THR A 66 -8.30 -0.59 -0.18
C THR A 66 -8.51 0.76 -0.86
N ALA A 67 -9.42 0.82 -1.83
CA ALA A 67 -9.97 2.07 -2.34
C ALA A 67 -11.18 2.47 -1.48
N VAL A 68 -11.37 3.77 -1.27
CA VAL A 68 -12.40 4.31 -0.38
C VAL A 68 -13.23 5.33 -1.14
N ASN A 69 -14.55 5.29 -0.97
CA ASN A 69 -15.46 6.38 -1.37
C ASN A 69 -16.60 6.52 -0.35
N GLU A 70 -17.58 7.38 -0.62
CA GLU A 70 -18.73 7.63 0.27
C GLU A 70 -19.58 6.37 0.56
N SER A 71 -19.54 5.35 -0.32
CA SER A 71 -20.22 4.08 -0.10
C SER A 71 -19.44 3.12 0.82
N GLY A 72 -18.16 3.39 1.10
CA GLY A 72 -17.28 2.58 1.95
C GLY A 72 -15.98 2.13 1.26
N GLU A 73 -15.39 1.06 1.79
CA GLU A 73 -14.12 0.50 1.32
C GLU A 73 -14.30 -0.66 0.35
N SER A 74 -13.42 -0.75 -0.64
CA SER A 74 -13.29 -1.92 -1.53
C SER A 74 -12.76 -3.15 -0.78
N PRO A 75 -12.77 -4.34 -1.41
CA PRO A 75 -11.89 -5.42 -1.02
C PRO A 75 -10.41 -4.99 -1.05
N MET A 76 -9.57 -5.67 -0.27
CA MET A 76 -8.14 -5.40 -0.18
C MET A 76 -7.38 -6.03 -1.34
N SER A 77 -6.39 -5.30 -1.83
CA SER A 77 -5.27 -5.85 -2.59
C SER A 77 -4.05 -5.99 -1.70
N GLU A 78 -3.11 -6.85 -2.08
CA GLU A 78 -1.94 -7.17 -1.27
C GLU A 78 -0.67 -7.19 -2.13
N ILE A 79 0.44 -6.75 -1.55
CA ILE A 79 1.77 -6.96 -2.10
C ILE A 79 2.76 -7.24 -0.97
N VAL A 80 3.65 -8.22 -1.18
CA VAL A 80 4.78 -8.47 -0.30
C VAL A 80 5.99 -7.72 -0.85
N THR A 81 6.61 -6.91 -0.01
CA THR A 81 7.74 -6.05 -0.36
C THR A 81 8.96 -6.43 0.48
N GLN A 82 10.13 -5.94 0.07
CA GLN A 82 11.38 -6.15 0.81
C GLN A 82 12.33 -4.97 0.58
N THR A 83 12.92 -4.43 1.65
CA THR A 83 14.04 -3.48 1.53
C THR A 83 15.28 -4.18 0.98
N LYS A 84 16.14 -3.44 0.30
CA LYS A 84 17.40 -3.99 -0.20
C LYS A 84 18.29 -4.40 0.98
N PRO A 85 19.13 -5.44 0.83
CA PRO A 85 20.17 -5.73 1.81
C PRO A 85 21.09 -4.53 2.02
N SER A 86 21.80 -4.52 3.16
CA SER A 86 22.95 -3.64 3.32
C SER A 86 24.01 -4.00 2.26
N ALA A 87 24.71 -2.98 1.76
CA ALA A 87 25.82 -3.16 0.83
C ALA A 87 26.97 -4.00 1.42
#